data_AF-A0A6G8Q8S1-F1
#
_entry.id   AF-A0A6G8Q8S1-F1
#
_cell.length_a   1.000
_cell.length_b   1.000
_cell.length_c   1.000
_cell.angle_alpha   90.00
_cell.angle_beta   90.00
_cell.angle_gamma   90.00
#
_symmetry.space_group_name_H-M   'P 1'
#
loop_
_entity.id
_entity.type
_entity.pdbx_description
1 polymer ?
#
loop_
_entity_poly.entity_id
_entity_poly.type
_entity_poly.pdbx_seq_one_letter_code
_entity_poly.pdbx_strand_id
1 'polypeptide(L)'
;MARTARSVHARKKRRKVLEQAKGYRGTKHSSYKRAKEQVWKSGVYAYQGRKQRKRDFRSLWIQRINAGAREHGMSYSQLIHGLRLAEIDLDRKILADLAATEPEIFAGIVAQAKNALSGNPVESRVAVERKPEPRPRPKARRKPAAQAAPAPQPATEEPEAAPETEAAGDEQPDVEATEAAERRAEELDVDLESIDEGSGAEGRVLVEDVEEAAEEEGKVHATDAAERKAEELGVDLADVEGTGQEGRITVGDVEKAAKDGEDG
;
A
#
# COMPACT_ATOMS: atom_id res chain seq x y z
N MET A 1 -6.02 20.09 -42.45
CA MET A 1 -6.26 19.25 -41.26
C MET A 1 -7.43 18.30 -41.52
N ALA A 2 -7.31 17.03 -41.13
CA ALA A 2 -8.38 16.04 -41.26
C ALA A 2 -9.47 16.24 -40.20
N ARG A 3 -10.75 16.03 -40.57
CA ARG A 3 -11.90 16.12 -39.64
C ARG A 3 -12.15 14.77 -38.99
N THR A 4 -11.88 14.64 -37.69
CA THR A 4 -12.11 13.39 -36.93
C THR A 4 -13.43 13.44 -36.15
N ALA A 5 -14.20 12.34 -36.20
CA ALA A 5 -15.46 12.23 -35.47
C ALA A 5 -15.25 12.04 -33.95
N ARG A 6 -15.97 12.82 -33.13
CA ARG A 6 -15.84 12.81 -31.64
C ARG A 6 -16.80 11.85 -30.92
N SER A 7 -17.64 11.11 -31.64
CA SER A 7 -18.79 10.36 -31.11
C SER A 7 -18.39 9.19 -30.19
N VAL A 8 -17.37 8.42 -30.58
CA VAL A 8 -16.92 7.22 -29.87
C VAL A 8 -16.37 7.58 -28.49
N HIS A 9 -15.43 8.52 -28.40
CA HIS A 9 -14.86 8.96 -27.12
C HIS A 9 -15.89 9.61 -26.21
N ALA A 10 -16.85 10.37 -26.77
CA ALA A 10 -17.95 10.94 -25.99
C ALA A 10 -18.85 9.86 -25.38
N ARG A 11 -19.18 8.80 -26.13
CA ARG A 11 -19.98 7.67 -25.61
C ARG A 11 -19.25 6.90 -24.50
N LYS A 12 -17.94 6.67 -24.64
CA LYS A 12 -17.11 6.03 -23.59
C LYS A 12 -17.19 6.77 -22.24
N LYS A 13 -16.99 8.10 -22.24
CA LYS A 13 -17.08 8.93 -21.03
C LYS A 13 -18.48 8.92 -20.40
N ARG A 14 -19.55 8.96 -21.22
CA ARG A 14 -20.94 8.90 -20.74
C ARG A 14 -21.25 7.57 -20.08
N ARG A 15 -20.84 6.45 -20.70
CA ARG A 15 -21.05 5.09 -20.15
C ARG A 15 -20.41 4.96 -18.77
N LYS A 16 -19.15 5.38 -18.60
CA LYS A 16 -18.42 5.35 -17.32
C LYS A 16 -19.17 6.11 -16.20
N VAL A 17 -19.62 7.33 -16.48
CA VAL A 17 -20.33 8.15 -15.48
C VAL A 17 -21.70 7.57 -15.12
N LEU A 18 -22.45 7.09 -16.11
CA LEU A 18 -23.77 6.49 -15.86
C LEU A 18 -23.66 5.18 -15.09
N GLU A 19 -22.59 4.41 -15.33
CA GLU A 19 -22.28 3.21 -14.56
C GLU A 19 -22.00 3.50 -13.09
N GLN A 20 -21.18 4.53 -12.82
CA GLN A 20 -20.93 5.00 -11.44
C GLN A 20 -22.18 5.60 -10.76
N ALA A 21 -23.14 6.06 -11.55
CA ALA A 21 -24.38 6.69 -11.07
C ALA A 21 -25.56 5.71 -10.90
N LYS A 22 -25.35 4.40 -11.16
CA LYS A 22 -26.36 3.37 -10.94
C LYS A 22 -26.84 3.41 -9.48
N GLY A 23 -28.16 3.39 -9.30
CA GLY A 23 -28.80 3.46 -7.97
C GLY A 23 -29.11 4.88 -7.47
N TYR A 24 -28.65 5.95 -8.14
CA TYR A 24 -29.08 7.29 -7.78
C TYR A 24 -30.54 7.55 -8.14
N ARG A 25 -31.27 8.24 -7.26
CA ARG A 25 -32.71 8.51 -7.43
C ARG A 25 -33.00 9.56 -8.51
N GLY A 26 -34.09 9.37 -9.25
CA GLY A 26 -34.62 10.32 -10.24
C GLY A 26 -33.75 10.39 -11.49
N THR A 27 -33.53 11.60 -12.04
CA THR A 27 -32.76 11.76 -13.29
C THR A 27 -31.25 11.59 -13.11
N LYS A 28 -30.76 11.37 -11.89
CA LYS A 28 -29.33 11.33 -11.56
C LYS A 28 -28.66 10.02 -12.00
N HIS A 29 -29.42 8.99 -12.36
CA HIS A 29 -28.89 7.75 -12.95
C HIS A 29 -29.00 7.70 -14.49
N SER A 30 -29.81 8.57 -15.11
CA SER A 30 -30.15 8.49 -16.55
C SER A 30 -29.59 9.66 -17.37
N SER A 31 -29.61 10.87 -16.82
CA SER A 31 -29.10 12.06 -17.50
C SER A 31 -27.60 12.25 -17.22
N TYR A 32 -26.75 12.20 -18.26
CA TYR A 32 -25.29 12.36 -18.10
C TYR A 32 -24.90 13.64 -17.36
N LYS A 33 -25.55 14.78 -17.65
CA LYS A 33 -25.24 16.06 -17.00
C LYS A 33 -25.50 16.00 -15.50
N ARG A 34 -26.67 15.48 -15.11
CA ARG A 34 -27.07 15.33 -13.69
C ARG A 34 -26.27 14.24 -12.97
N ALA A 35 -25.99 13.14 -13.64
CA ALA A 35 -25.16 12.06 -13.13
C ALA A 35 -23.74 12.57 -12.83
N LYS A 36 -23.12 13.30 -13.75
CA LYS A 36 -21.78 13.88 -13.56
C LYS A 36 -21.72 14.79 -12.33
N GLU A 37 -22.68 15.70 -12.18
CA GLU A 37 -22.79 16.60 -11.02
C GLU A 37 -22.92 15.79 -9.71
N GLN A 38 -23.76 14.76 -9.70
CA GLN A 38 -23.99 13.94 -8.52
C GLN A 38 -22.80 13.06 -8.16
N VAL A 39 -22.17 12.40 -9.14
CA VAL A 39 -20.97 11.56 -8.94
C VAL A 39 -19.85 12.40 -8.34
N TRP A 40 -19.63 13.60 -8.85
CA TRP A 40 -18.61 14.51 -8.31
C TRP A 40 -18.89 14.87 -6.84
N LYS A 41 -20.11 15.29 -6.50
CA LYS A 41 -20.50 15.59 -5.12
C LYS A 41 -20.37 14.36 -4.20
N SER A 42 -20.76 13.19 -4.69
CA SER A 42 -20.66 11.94 -3.94
C SER A 42 -19.21 11.54 -3.69
N GLY A 43 -18.30 11.82 -4.63
CA GLY A 43 -16.86 11.66 -4.45
C GLY A 43 -16.29 12.56 -3.35
N VAL A 44 -16.71 13.83 -3.32
CA VAL A 44 -16.33 14.78 -2.25
C VAL A 44 -16.82 14.30 -0.89
N TYR A 45 -18.10 13.90 -0.80
CA TYR A 45 -18.66 13.37 0.45
C TYR A 45 -18.03 12.04 0.86
N ALA A 46 -17.68 11.15 -0.07
CA ALA A 46 -16.98 9.92 0.24
C ALA A 46 -15.61 10.19 0.85
N TYR A 47 -14.87 11.17 0.32
CA TYR A 47 -13.58 11.57 0.87
C TYR A 47 -13.70 12.15 2.29
N GLN A 48 -14.63 13.10 2.48
CA GLN A 48 -14.90 13.67 3.81
C GLN A 48 -15.39 12.59 4.79
N GLY A 49 -16.30 11.72 4.35
CA GLY A 49 -16.85 10.62 5.13
C GLY A 49 -15.81 9.60 5.58
N ARG A 50 -14.78 9.29 4.76
CA ARG A 50 -13.66 8.42 5.21
C ARG A 50 -12.88 9.02 6.37
N LYS A 51 -12.67 10.35 6.38
CA LYS A 51 -12.03 11.04 7.50
C LYS A 51 -12.94 11.11 8.72
N GLN A 52 -14.21 11.42 8.51
CA GLN A 52 -15.20 11.60 9.58
C GLN A 52 -15.54 10.29 10.29
N ARG A 53 -15.61 9.17 9.56
CA ARG A 53 -15.85 7.82 10.10
C ARG A 53 -14.92 7.45 11.25
N LYS A 54 -13.65 7.87 11.21
CA LYS A 54 -12.69 7.64 12.31
C LYS A 54 -13.14 8.34 13.60
N ARG A 55 -13.65 9.57 13.49
CA ARG A 55 -14.19 10.34 14.63
C ARG A 55 -15.52 9.77 15.09
N ASP A 56 -16.40 9.41 14.17
CA ASP A 56 -17.73 8.88 14.50
C ASP A 56 -17.62 7.56 15.28
N PHE A 57 -16.74 6.65 14.85
CA PHE A 57 -16.46 5.42 15.61
C PHE A 57 -15.81 5.70 16.95
N ARG A 58 -14.87 6.65 17.03
CA ARG A 58 -14.27 7.03 18.31
C ARG A 58 -15.32 7.59 19.27
N SER A 59 -16.23 8.44 18.81
CA SER A 59 -17.34 8.97 19.62
C SER A 59 -18.26 7.85 20.09
N LEU A 60 -18.59 6.88 19.22
CA LEU A 60 -19.38 5.71 19.59
C LEU A 60 -18.68 4.86 20.66
N TRP A 61 -17.39 4.60 20.51
CA TRP A 61 -16.62 3.84 21.50
C TRP A 61 -16.58 4.55 22.85
N ILE A 62 -16.37 5.87 22.86
CA ILE A 62 -16.42 6.67 24.10
C ILE A 62 -17.80 6.55 24.77
N GLN A 63 -18.88 6.63 24.00
CA GLN A 63 -20.24 6.48 24.54
C GLN A 63 -20.45 5.10 25.18
N ARG A 64 -20.01 4.02 24.52
CA ARG A 64 -20.09 2.65 25.04
C ARG A 64 -19.27 2.47 26.31
N ILE A 65 -18.01 2.92 26.30
CA ILE A 65 -17.13 2.86 27.48
C ILE A 65 -17.71 3.68 28.63
N ASN A 66 -18.27 4.86 28.35
CA ASN A 66 -18.86 5.70 29.39
C ASN A 66 -20.08 5.04 30.03
N ALA A 67 -20.90 4.32 29.25
CA ALA A 67 -22.00 3.54 29.81
C ALA A 67 -21.48 2.47 30.77
N GLY A 68 -20.54 1.61 30.34
CA GLY A 68 -19.97 0.58 31.21
C GLY A 68 -19.21 1.14 32.42
N ALA A 69 -18.47 2.24 32.25
CA ALA A 69 -17.77 2.89 33.35
C ALA A 69 -18.74 3.42 34.42
N ARG A 70 -19.89 3.96 34.00
CA ARG A 70 -20.92 4.46 34.92
C ARG A 70 -21.61 3.36 35.71
N GLU A 71 -21.81 2.19 35.12
CA GLU A 71 -22.31 1.01 35.85
C GLU A 71 -21.38 0.62 37.01
N HIS A 72 -20.08 0.86 36.85
CA HIS A 72 -19.08 0.67 37.90
C HIS A 72 -18.78 1.94 38.72
N GLY A 73 -19.61 2.98 38.64
CA GLY A 73 -19.49 4.20 39.45
C GLY A 73 -18.29 5.09 39.12
N MET A 74 -17.79 5.05 37.88
CA MET A 74 -16.66 5.85 37.41
C MET A 74 -17.01 6.66 36.15
N SER A 75 -16.46 7.86 36.01
CA SER A 75 -16.57 8.62 34.75
C SER A 75 -15.54 8.17 33.72
N TYR A 76 -15.85 8.32 32.43
CA TYR A 76 -14.92 8.01 31.35
C TYR A 76 -13.54 8.71 31.51
N SER A 77 -13.51 9.99 31.90
CA SER A 77 -12.27 10.74 32.07
C SER A 77 -11.38 10.15 33.18
N GLN A 78 -12.00 9.76 34.30
CA GLN A 78 -11.29 9.09 35.41
C GLN A 78 -10.79 7.72 34.99
N LEU A 79 -11.60 6.94 34.25
CA LEU A 79 -11.19 5.63 33.76
C LEU A 79 -9.95 5.72 32.85
N ILE A 80 -9.96 6.62 31.85
CA ILE A 80 -8.82 6.79 30.95
C ILE A 80 -7.58 7.30 31.70
N HIS A 81 -7.77 8.18 32.69
CA HIS A 81 -6.67 8.64 33.52
C HIS A 81 -6.06 7.49 34.35
N GLY A 82 -6.91 6.69 35.00
CA GLY A 82 -6.49 5.53 35.79
C GLY A 82 -5.81 4.46 34.95
N LEU A 83 -6.30 4.19 33.73
CA LEU A 83 -5.63 3.27 32.80
C LEU A 83 -4.24 3.74 32.40
N ARG A 84 -4.05 5.05 32.21
CA ARG A 84 -2.72 5.62 31.90
C ARG A 84 -1.77 5.53 33.10
N LEU A 85 -2.27 5.71 34.32
CA LEU A 85 -1.47 5.53 35.55
C LEU A 85 -1.12 4.06 35.79
N ALA A 86 -2.00 3.14 35.41
CA ALA A 86 -1.77 1.71 35.47
C ALA A 86 -0.89 1.17 34.33
N GLU A 87 -0.43 2.04 33.41
CA GLU A 87 0.34 1.67 32.20
C GLU A 87 -0.38 0.63 31.32
N ILE A 88 -1.72 0.67 31.31
CA ILE A 88 -2.55 -0.20 30.48
C ILE A 88 -2.86 0.51 29.16
N ASP A 89 -2.05 0.22 28.14
CA ASP A 89 -2.22 0.75 26.78
C ASP A 89 -3.27 -0.04 25.99
N LEU A 90 -4.54 0.12 26.38
CA LEU A 90 -5.67 -0.45 25.66
C LEU A 90 -6.37 0.58 24.76
N ASP A 91 -6.57 0.17 23.51
CA ASP A 91 -7.31 0.95 22.53
C ASP A 91 -8.80 1.03 22.88
N ARG A 92 -9.40 2.20 22.58
CA ARG A 92 -10.84 2.44 22.83
C ARG A 92 -11.75 1.49 22.06
N LYS A 93 -11.31 1.02 20.90
CA LYS A 93 -12.04 0.00 20.14
C LYS A 93 -12.22 -1.28 20.94
N ILE A 94 -11.13 -1.76 21.56
CA ILE A 94 -11.12 -2.99 22.34
C ILE A 94 -11.87 -2.78 23.65
N LEU A 95 -11.62 -1.67 24.36
CA LEU A 95 -12.36 -1.34 25.60
C LEU A 95 -13.87 -1.25 25.37
N ALA A 96 -14.31 -0.66 24.26
CA ALA A 96 -15.74 -0.58 23.93
C ALA A 96 -16.36 -1.92 23.53
N ASP A 97 -15.56 -2.84 23.00
CA ASP A 97 -15.99 -4.19 22.67
C ASP A 97 -16.13 -5.03 23.94
N LEU A 98 -15.09 -5.03 24.80
CA LEU A 98 -15.10 -5.69 26.11
C LEU A 98 -16.25 -5.22 27.00
N ALA A 99 -16.53 -3.92 27.02
CA ALA A 99 -17.67 -3.37 27.75
C ALA A 99 -19.02 -3.93 27.28
N ALA A 100 -19.13 -4.38 26.02
CA ALA A 100 -20.36 -4.91 25.44
C ALA A 100 -20.44 -6.44 25.47
N THR A 101 -19.33 -7.15 25.27
CA THR A 101 -19.29 -8.61 25.15
C THR A 101 -18.96 -9.30 26.47
N GLU A 102 -18.07 -8.72 27.27
CA GLU A 102 -17.45 -9.36 28.43
C GLU A 102 -17.43 -8.38 29.62
N PRO A 103 -18.59 -8.12 30.25
CA PRO A 103 -18.71 -7.14 31.33
C PRO A 103 -17.86 -7.51 32.57
N GLU A 104 -17.63 -8.80 32.82
CA GLU A 104 -16.80 -9.27 33.93
C GLU A 104 -15.32 -8.86 33.75
N ILE A 105 -14.77 -9.00 32.55
CA ILE A 105 -13.39 -8.59 32.24
C ILE A 105 -13.28 -7.07 32.31
N PHE A 106 -14.27 -6.35 31.75
CA PHE A 106 -14.30 -4.89 31.82
C PHE A 106 -14.35 -4.40 33.27
N ALA A 107 -15.11 -5.05 34.15
CA ALA A 107 -15.14 -4.72 35.58
C ALA A 107 -13.76 -4.88 36.25
N GLY A 108 -13.02 -5.94 35.91
CA GLY A 108 -11.64 -6.13 36.38
C GLY A 108 -10.69 -5.01 35.94
N ILE A 109 -10.80 -4.56 34.69
CA ILE A 109 -10.03 -3.43 34.16
C ILE A 109 -10.39 -2.13 34.90
N VAL A 110 -11.68 -1.88 35.14
CA VAL A 110 -12.12 -0.69 35.90
C VAL A 110 -11.62 -0.73 37.35
N ALA A 111 -11.58 -1.91 37.98
CA ALA A 111 -11.03 -2.07 39.33
C ALA A 111 -9.53 -1.74 39.37
N GLN A 112 -8.75 -2.20 38.39
CA GLN A 112 -7.34 -1.83 38.27
C GLN A 112 -7.15 -0.31 38.09
N ALA A 113 -7.96 0.30 37.24
CA ALA A 113 -7.93 1.75 37.04
C ALA A 113 -8.28 2.53 38.33
N LYS A 114 -9.23 2.04 39.14
CA LYS A 114 -9.53 2.59 40.48
C LYS A 114 -8.34 2.49 41.43
N ASN A 115 -7.69 1.33 41.46
CA ASN A 115 -6.53 1.11 42.33
C ASN A 115 -5.37 2.04 41.96
N ALA A 116 -5.09 2.22 40.67
CA ALA A 116 -4.07 3.14 40.20
C ALA A 116 -4.37 4.60 40.56
N LEU A 117 -5.64 5.03 40.48
CA LEU A 117 -6.06 6.36 40.93
C LEU A 117 -5.88 6.58 42.44
N SER A 118 -6.01 5.52 43.24
CA SER A 118 -5.77 5.57 44.68
C SER A 118 -4.28 5.57 45.07
N GLY A 119 -3.35 5.46 44.11
CA GLY A 119 -1.91 5.51 44.35
C GLY A 119 -1.28 4.18 44.75
N ASN A 120 -2.02 3.07 44.66
CA ASN A 120 -1.47 1.74 44.89
C ASN A 120 -0.76 1.24 43.62
N PRO A 121 0.50 0.76 43.70
CA PRO A 121 1.21 0.25 42.54
C PRO A 121 0.48 -0.99 42.00
N VAL A 122 0.19 -0.97 40.69
CA VAL A 122 -0.45 -2.08 40.01
C VAL A 122 0.60 -3.18 39.86
N GLU A 123 0.49 -4.26 40.63
CA GLU A 123 1.32 -5.45 40.44
C GLU A 123 1.11 -5.96 39.02
N SER A 124 2.09 -5.74 38.16
CA SER A 124 2.06 -6.13 36.76
C SER A 124 2.22 -7.65 36.65
N ARG A 125 1.13 -8.38 36.89
CA ARG A 125 0.82 -9.73 36.41
C ARG A 125 -0.53 -10.18 36.96
N VAL A 126 -1.60 -9.89 36.21
CA VAL A 126 -2.82 -10.69 36.37
C VAL A 126 -2.67 -11.89 35.44
N ALA A 127 -2.25 -13.02 36.00
CA ALA A 127 -2.44 -14.32 35.37
C ALA A 127 -3.95 -14.59 35.35
N VAL A 128 -4.62 -14.18 34.27
CA VAL A 128 -6.01 -14.57 34.04
C VAL A 128 -5.98 -16.08 33.79
N GLU A 129 -6.34 -16.87 34.80
CA GLU A 129 -6.62 -18.29 34.64
C GLU A 129 -7.85 -18.43 33.72
N ARG A 130 -7.58 -18.47 32.42
CA ARG A 130 -8.58 -18.82 31.43
C ARG A 130 -8.89 -20.29 31.64
N LYS A 131 -10.01 -20.59 32.31
CA LYS A 131 -10.59 -21.94 32.26
C LYS A 131 -10.80 -22.27 30.78
N PRO A 132 -10.11 -23.28 30.22
CA PRO A 132 -10.24 -23.57 28.80
C PRO A 132 -11.63 -24.14 28.55
N GLU A 133 -12.52 -23.33 27.98
CA GLU A 133 -13.73 -23.88 27.39
C GLU A 133 -13.34 -24.83 26.25
N PRO A 134 -13.97 -26.01 26.16
CA PRO A 134 -13.68 -26.94 25.07
C PRO A 134 -14.05 -26.27 23.75
N ARG A 135 -13.06 -26.06 22.88
CA ARG A 135 -13.28 -25.56 21.52
C ARG A 135 -14.39 -26.39 20.87
N PRO A 136 -15.47 -25.80 20.34
CA PRO A 136 -16.45 -26.56 19.60
C PRO A 136 -15.74 -27.20 18.40
N ARG A 137 -15.85 -28.54 18.28
CA ARG A 137 -15.24 -29.30 17.19
C ARG A 137 -15.62 -28.64 15.85
N PRO A 138 -14.68 -28.43 14.92
CA PRO A 138 -15.03 -27.93 13.60
C PRO A 138 -16.05 -28.91 13.00
N LYS A 139 -17.25 -28.43 12.68
CA LYS A 139 -18.26 -29.23 11.98
C LYS A 139 -17.60 -29.74 10.70
N ALA A 140 -17.63 -31.05 10.52
CA ALA A 140 -17.11 -31.70 9.32
C ALA A 140 -17.60 -30.93 8.09
N ARG A 141 -16.65 -30.42 7.28
CA ARG A 141 -16.99 -29.83 5.99
C ARG A 141 -17.76 -30.90 5.22
N ARG A 142 -19.06 -30.71 5.02
CA ARG A 142 -19.81 -31.52 4.04
C ARG A 142 -19.07 -31.32 2.72
N LYS A 143 -18.64 -32.42 2.09
CA LYS A 143 -18.13 -32.41 0.71
C LYS A 143 -19.10 -31.55 -0.12
N PRO A 144 -18.62 -30.60 -0.94
CA PRO A 144 -19.50 -29.95 -1.89
C PRO A 144 -20.09 -31.03 -2.78
N ALA A 145 -21.41 -31.03 -2.93
CA ALA A 145 -22.10 -31.87 -3.90
C ALA A 145 -21.50 -31.59 -5.27
N ALA A 146 -21.16 -32.66 -6.00
CA ALA A 146 -20.69 -32.61 -7.36
C ALA A 146 -21.63 -31.71 -8.18
N GLN A 147 -21.10 -30.59 -8.69
CA GLN A 147 -21.78 -29.85 -9.73
C GLN A 147 -21.72 -30.69 -11.01
N ALA A 148 -22.88 -30.86 -11.62
CA ALA A 148 -23.07 -31.62 -12.85
C ALA A 148 -22.16 -31.10 -13.96
N ALA A 149 -21.48 -32.04 -14.61
CA ALA A 149 -20.70 -31.80 -15.81
C ALA A 149 -21.57 -31.21 -16.93
N PRO A 150 -21.09 -30.21 -17.69
CA PRO A 150 -21.69 -29.87 -18.98
C PRO A 150 -21.34 -30.95 -20.03
N ALA A 151 -22.32 -31.24 -20.88
CA ALA A 151 -22.31 -32.27 -21.92
C ALA A 151 -21.20 -32.08 -23.00
N PRO A 152 -20.78 -33.17 -23.68
CA PRO A 152 -19.63 -33.19 -24.59
C PRO A 152 -19.88 -32.50 -25.93
N GLN A 153 -18.86 -31.81 -26.45
CA GLN A 153 -18.80 -31.35 -27.84
C GLN A 153 -18.34 -32.50 -28.75
N PRO A 154 -18.86 -32.63 -29.98
CA PRO A 154 -18.48 -33.69 -30.90
C PRO A 154 -17.17 -33.38 -31.64
N ALA A 155 -16.45 -34.45 -31.95
CA ALA A 155 -15.17 -34.48 -32.66
C ALA A 155 -15.24 -33.96 -34.11
N THR A 156 -14.13 -33.40 -34.59
CA THR A 156 -13.77 -33.25 -36.00
C THR A 156 -12.23 -33.30 -36.02
N GLU A 157 -11.68 -34.49 -36.23
CA GLU A 157 -11.03 -34.96 -37.47
C GLU A 157 -9.71 -34.21 -37.78
N GLU A 158 -8.60 -34.94 -37.58
CA GLU A 158 -7.29 -34.67 -38.16
C GLU A 158 -7.34 -34.80 -39.69
N PRO A 159 -6.46 -34.08 -40.40
CA PRO A 159 -5.76 -34.76 -41.50
C PRO A 159 -4.24 -34.58 -41.47
N GLU A 160 -3.61 -35.57 -42.10
CA GLU A 160 -2.18 -35.89 -42.21
C GLU A 160 -1.31 -34.86 -42.97
N ALA A 161 -0.08 -34.75 -42.46
CA ALA A 161 1.26 -34.51 -43.05
C ALA A 161 1.51 -33.89 -44.46
N ALA A 162 2.41 -32.88 -44.42
CA ALA A 162 3.56 -32.55 -45.30
C ALA A 162 3.34 -31.79 -46.64
N PRO A 163 4.26 -30.91 -47.11
CA PRO A 163 5.73 -30.97 -46.91
C PRO A 163 6.46 -29.66 -46.53
N GLU A 164 7.75 -29.87 -46.21
CA GLU A 164 8.82 -28.94 -45.84
C GLU A 164 9.03 -27.76 -46.82
N THR A 165 9.31 -26.58 -46.26
CA THR A 165 10.13 -25.53 -46.88
C THR A 165 10.94 -24.77 -45.81
N GLU A 166 12.24 -25.06 -45.79
CA GLU A 166 13.41 -24.19 -45.60
C GLU A 166 13.36 -22.93 -44.69
N ALA A 167 14.22 -22.97 -43.66
CA ALA A 167 15.17 -21.95 -43.18
C ALA A 167 14.70 -20.51 -42.84
N ALA A 168 14.67 -20.20 -41.53
CA ALA A 168 15.10 -18.96 -40.86
C ALA A 168 14.85 -19.18 -39.35
N GLY A 169 15.84 -19.42 -38.50
CA GLY A 169 16.69 -18.40 -37.87
C GLY A 169 16.50 -18.55 -36.34
N ASP A 170 17.58 -18.69 -35.59
CA ASP A 170 17.56 -18.59 -34.13
C ASP A 170 17.00 -17.21 -33.74
N GLU A 171 15.76 -17.15 -33.26
CA GLU A 171 15.24 -15.97 -32.56
C GLU A 171 15.42 -16.21 -31.06
N GLN A 172 16.43 -15.55 -30.49
CA GLN A 172 16.57 -15.39 -29.05
C GLN A 172 15.31 -14.69 -28.52
N PRO A 173 14.82 -15.03 -27.31
CA PRO A 173 13.68 -14.33 -26.72
C PRO A 173 14.08 -12.89 -26.41
N ASP A 174 13.31 -11.92 -26.93
CA ASP A 174 13.46 -10.50 -26.60
C ASP A 174 13.40 -10.32 -25.07
N VAL A 175 14.52 -9.90 -24.50
CA VAL A 175 14.70 -9.72 -23.07
C VAL A 175 14.00 -8.43 -22.65
N GLU A 176 12.80 -8.54 -22.07
CA GLU A 176 12.06 -7.38 -21.57
C GLU A 176 12.59 -6.92 -20.20
N ALA A 177 13.06 -5.67 -20.11
CA ALA A 177 13.43 -5.02 -18.86
C ALA A 177 12.18 -4.75 -17.99
N THR A 178 12.35 -4.71 -16.66
CA THR A 178 11.26 -4.32 -15.76
C THR A 178 11.03 -2.80 -15.79
N GLU A 179 9.78 -2.33 -15.59
CA GLU A 179 9.43 -0.88 -15.58
C GLU A 179 10.23 -0.06 -14.54
N ALA A 180 10.77 -0.73 -13.50
CA ALA A 180 11.67 -0.11 -12.53
C ALA A 180 13.11 0.01 -13.07
N ALA A 181 13.59 -1.00 -13.80
CA ALA A 181 14.89 -0.99 -14.48
C ALA A 181 14.92 0.04 -15.61
N GLU A 182 13.85 0.14 -16.41
CA GLU A 182 13.74 1.17 -17.47
C GLU A 182 13.84 2.59 -16.92
N ARG A 183 13.16 2.87 -15.81
CA ARG A 183 13.24 4.17 -15.14
C ARG A 183 14.61 4.46 -14.55
N ARG A 184 15.31 3.43 -14.08
CA ARG A 184 16.66 3.59 -13.52
C ARG A 184 17.71 3.79 -14.61
N ALA A 185 17.57 3.10 -15.75
CA ALA A 185 18.42 3.28 -16.91
C ALA A 185 18.31 4.69 -17.50
N GLU A 186 17.10 5.24 -17.57
CA GLU A 186 16.89 6.65 -17.98
C GLU A 186 17.50 7.65 -16.99
N GLU A 187 17.60 7.32 -15.71
CA GLU A 187 18.22 8.18 -14.68
C GLU A 187 19.75 8.14 -14.72
N LEU A 188 20.33 6.96 -15.00
CA LEU A 188 21.78 6.75 -15.07
C LEU A 188 22.37 6.90 -16.49
N ASP A 189 21.51 7.21 -17.47
CA ASP A 189 21.85 7.30 -18.89
C ASP A 189 22.53 6.01 -19.40
N VAL A 190 22.06 4.85 -18.94
CA VAL A 190 22.60 3.52 -19.30
C VAL A 190 21.77 2.93 -20.43
N ASP A 191 22.44 2.50 -21.50
CA ASP A 191 21.78 1.84 -22.62
C ASP A 191 21.40 0.39 -22.25
N LEU A 192 20.11 0.10 -22.14
CA LEU A 192 19.60 -1.24 -21.76
C LEU A 192 20.00 -2.35 -22.75
N GLU A 193 20.36 -1.99 -23.99
CA GLU A 193 20.79 -2.93 -25.04
C GLU A 193 22.22 -3.45 -24.81
N SER A 194 23.01 -2.85 -23.90
CA SER A 194 24.36 -3.32 -23.57
C SER A 194 24.39 -4.41 -22.48
N ILE A 195 23.24 -4.71 -21.86
CA ILE A 195 23.12 -5.67 -20.76
C ILE A 195 22.66 -7.03 -21.32
N ASP A 196 23.63 -7.89 -21.66
CA ASP A 196 23.39 -9.17 -22.35
C ASP A 196 22.75 -10.26 -21.47
N GLU A 197 22.88 -10.20 -20.13
CA GLU A 197 22.34 -11.21 -19.20
C GLU A 197 21.59 -10.55 -18.03
N GLY A 198 20.26 -10.62 -18.04
CA GLY A 198 19.43 -10.16 -16.91
C GLY A 198 19.31 -11.21 -15.80
N SER A 199 19.55 -10.81 -14.55
CA SER A 199 19.51 -11.68 -13.37
C SER A 199 18.08 -12.07 -12.93
N GLY A 200 17.06 -11.48 -13.56
CA GLY A 200 15.65 -11.72 -13.26
C GLY A 200 15.09 -13.06 -13.74
N ALA A 201 13.92 -13.42 -13.22
CA ALA A 201 13.18 -14.60 -13.67
C ALA A 201 12.83 -14.49 -15.17
N GLU A 202 13.17 -15.52 -15.95
CA GLU A 202 13.09 -15.57 -17.42
C GLU A 202 14.14 -14.69 -18.14
N GLY A 203 15.23 -14.29 -17.47
CA GLY A 203 16.34 -13.55 -18.07
C GLY A 203 16.12 -12.03 -18.12
N ARG A 204 15.13 -11.49 -17.40
CA ARG A 204 14.77 -10.06 -17.41
C ARG A 204 15.82 -9.20 -16.70
N VAL A 205 16.07 -8.01 -17.24
CA VAL A 205 16.92 -6.98 -16.63
C VAL A 205 16.23 -6.36 -15.40
N LEU A 206 16.87 -6.48 -14.24
CA LEU A 206 16.48 -5.87 -12.97
C LEU A 206 17.21 -4.54 -12.75
N VAL A 207 16.78 -3.79 -11.73
CA VAL A 207 17.42 -2.53 -11.32
C VAL A 207 18.89 -2.75 -10.95
N GLU A 208 19.18 -3.88 -10.31
CA GLU A 208 20.53 -4.26 -9.87
C GLU A 208 21.48 -4.44 -11.08
N ASP A 209 21.00 -5.04 -12.18
CA ASP A 209 21.79 -5.25 -13.40
C ASP A 209 22.12 -3.91 -14.11
N VAL A 210 21.19 -2.94 -14.06
CA VAL A 210 21.37 -1.58 -14.61
C VAL A 210 22.35 -0.77 -13.76
N GLU A 211 22.34 -0.97 -12.45
CA GLU A 211 23.26 -0.30 -11.53
C GLU A 211 24.68 -0.87 -11.66
N GLU A 212 24.83 -2.18 -11.82
CA GLU A 212 26.13 -2.83 -12.07
C GLU A 212 26.74 -2.37 -13.41
N ALA A 213 25.94 -2.26 -14.48
CA ALA A 213 26.38 -1.71 -15.76
C ALA A 213 26.82 -0.23 -15.66
N ALA A 214 26.15 0.57 -14.81
CA ALA A 214 26.54 1.97 -14.58
C ALA A 214 27.89 2.10 -13.85
N GLU A 215 28.19 1.18 -12.94
CA GLU A 215 29.47 1.11 -12.23
C GLU A 215 30.63 0.77 -13.18
N GLU A 216 30.40 -0.11 -14.16
CA GLU A 216 31.40 -0.43 -15.21
C GLU A 216 31.68 0.73 -16.16
N GLU A 217 30.69 1.60 -16.43
CA GLU A 217 30.87 2.81 -17.25
C GLU A 217 31.57 3.96 -16.51
N GLY A 218 31.86 3.82 -15.21
CA GLY A 218 32.55 4.84 -14.41
C GLY A 218 31.73 6.12 -14.20
N LYS A 219 30.40 6.04 -14.33
CA LYS A 219 29.49 7.17 -14.08
C LYS A 219 29.30 7.33 -12.58
N VAL A 220 29.77 8.44 -12.04
CA VAL A 220 29.70 8.73 -10.61
C VAL A 220 28.24 8.98 -10.19
N HIS A 221 27.76 8.24 -9.19
CA HIS A 221 26.39 8.36 -8.68
C HIS A 221 26.22 9.67 -7.89
N ALA A 222 25.81 10.74 -8.57
CA ALA A 222 25.61 12.06 -8.01
C ALA A 222 24.19 12.59 -8.27
N THR A 223 23.74 13.53 -7.44
CA THR A 223 22.48 14.25 -7.74
C THR A 223 22.69 15.32 -8.81
N ASP A 224 21.70 15.59 -9.68
CA ASP A 224 21.78 16.67 -10.69
C ASP A 224 22.13 18.04 -10.10
N ALA A 225 21.78 18.24 -8.82
CA ALA A 225 22.11 19.46 -8.08
C ALA A 225 23.59 19.47 -7.63
N ALA A 226 24.15 18.31 -7.28
CA ALA A 226 25.56 18.13 -6.94
C ALA A 226 26.45 18.26 -8.18
N GLU A 227 26.07 17.69 -9.32
CA GLU A 227 26.83 17.81 -10.58
C GLU A 227 26.99 19.28 -11.02
N ARG A 228 25.88 20.01 -11.07
CA ARG A 228 25.90 21.45 -11.38
C ARG A 228 26.74 22.25 -10.39
N LYS A 229 26.74 21.85 -9.12
CA LYS A 229 27.53 22.53 -8.08
C LYS A 229 29.02 22.20 -8.19
N ALA A 230 29.36 20.98 -8.58
CA ALA A 230 30.73 20.55 -8.82
C ALA A 230 31.34 21.27 -10.03
N GLU A 231 30.57 21.45 -11.10
CA GLU A 231 30.98 22.27 -12.26
C GLU A 231 31.19 23.75 -11.88
N GLU A 232 30.31 24.32 -11.04
CA GLU A 232 30.43 25.71 -10.54
C GLU A 232 31.68 25.91 -9.67
N LEU A 233 32.03 24.92 -8.85
CA LEU A 233 33.14 24.99 -7.89
C LEU A 233 34.45 24.36 -8.42
N GLY A 234 34.42 23.74 -9.60
CA GLY A 234 35.58 23.08 -10.20
C GLY A 234 36.05 21.83 -9.45
N VAL A 235 35.14 21.11 -8.79
CA VAL A 235 35.44 19.89 -8.00
C VAL A 235 35.25 18.66 -8.88
N ASP A 236 36.23 17.75 -8.88
CA ASP A 236 36.10 16.43 -9.53
C ASP A 236 35.28 15.49 -8.64
N LEU A 237 34.19 14.94 -9.18
CA LEU A 237 33.26 14.09 -8.44
C LEU A 237 33.83 12.69 -8.15
N ALA A 238 34.86 12.25 -8.88
CA ALA A 238 35.47 10.94 -8.68
C ALA A 238 36.16 10.80 -7.29
N ASP A 239 36.59 11.93 -6.72
CA ASP A 239 37.31 11.98 -5.44
C ASP A 239 36.39 12.31 -4.24
N VAL A 240 35.08 12.46 -4.47
CA VAL A 240 34.13 12.89 -3.44
C VAL A 240 33.35 11.69 -2.89
N GLU A 241 33.52 11.43 -1.60
CA GLU A 241 32.73 10.41 -0.89
C GLU A 241 31.27 10.86 -0.72
N GLY A 242 30.33 10.09 -1.28
CA GLY A 242 28.90 10.38 -1.21
C GLY A 242 28.27 9.94 0.12
N THR A 243 27.61 10.87 0.81
CA THR A 243 26.93 10.59 2.10
C THR A 243 25.42 10.39 1.95
N GLY A 244 24.91 10.36 0.72
CA GLY A 244 23.49 10.23 0.41
C GLY A 244 22.92 8.81 0.58
N GLN A 245 21.60 8.67 0.39
CA GLN A 245 20.97 7.34 0.33
C GLN A 245 21.60 6.54 -0.83
N GLU A 246 21.98 5.30 -0.55
CA GLU A 246 22.66 4.40 -1.49
C GLU A 246 24.07 4.89 -1.92
N GLY A 247 24.72 5.73 -1.10
CA GLY A 247 26.10 6.17 -1.35
C GLY A 247 26.24 7.32 -2.37
N ARG A 248 25.12 7.94 -2.77
CA ARG A 248 25.11 9.01 -3.76
C ARG A 248 25.74 10.32 -3.28
N ILE A 249 26.41 11.04 -4.17
CA ILE A 249 27.02 12.35 -3.90
C ILE A 249 25.94 13.43 -3.85
N THR A 250 25.86 14.12 -2.72
CA THR A 250 24.94 15.23 -2.50
C THR A 250 25.65 16.59 -2.60
N VAL A 251 24.87 17.66 -2.72
CA VAL A 251 25.40 19.04 -2.76
C VAL A 251 26.30 19.34 -1.56
N GLY A 252 25.96 18.80 -0.37
CA GLY A 252 26.76 19.00 0.84
C GLY A 252 28.14 18.33 0.78
N ASP A 253 28.25 17.21 0.06
CA ASP A 253 29.52 16.48 -0.11
C ASP A 253 30.45 17.26 -1.05
N VAL A 254 29.90 17.81 -2.14
CA VAL A 254 30.63 18.69 -3.08
C VAL A 254 31.09 19.99 -2.41
N GLU A 255 30.22 20.63 -1.62
CA GLU A 255 30.58 21.86 -0.89
C GLU A 255 31.64 21.61 0.19
N LYS A 256 31.69 20.41 0.75
CA LYS A 256 32.72 20.00 1.71
C LYS A 256 34.05 19.76 1.00
N ALA A 257 34.05 19.00 -0.09
CA ALA A 257 35.23 18.76 -0.90
C ALA A 257 35.85 20.05 -1.46
N ALA A 258 35.02 21.02 -1.88
CA ALA A 258 35.49 22.33 -2.31
C ALA A 258 36.23 23.10 -1.20
N LYS A 259 35.73 23.06 0.04
CA LYS A 259 36.37 23.73 1.19
C LYS A 259 37.68 23.06 1.59
N ASP A 260 37.69 21.73 1.59
CA ASP A 260 38.87 20.95 1.94
C ASP A 260 40.01 21.15 0.92
N GLY A 261 39.68 21.53 -0.33
CA GLY A 261 40.65 21.89 -1.37
C GLY A 261 41.18 23.33 -1.34
N GLU A 262 40.51 24.26 -0.64
CA GLU A 262 40.97 25.66 -0.48
C GLU A 262 41.94 25.84 0.71
N ASP A 263 41.90 24.93 1.69
CA ASP A 263 42.71 24.97 2.91
C ASP A 263 44.05 24.19 2.82
N GLY A 264 44.40 23.64 1.66
CA GLY A 264 45.64 22.88 1.39
C GLY A 264 46.61 23.58 0.43
#